data_AF-A0A1Z5LEA0-F1
#
_entry.id   AF-A0A1Z5LEA0-F1
#
_cell.length_a   1.000
_cell.length_b   1.000
_cell.length_c   1.000
_cell.angle_alpha   90.00
_cell.angle_beta   90.00
_cell.angle_gamma   90.00
#
_symmetry.space_group_name_H-M   'P 1'
#
loop_
_entity.id
_entity.type
_entity.pdbx_description
1 polymer ?
#
loop_
_entity_poly.entity_id
_entity_poly.type
_entity_poly.pdbx_seq_one_letter_code
_entity_poly.pdbx_strand_id
1 'polypeptide(L)'
;MPVPSSYNDVTQNRTIRDYVGWAWYDTQFWVPLRWSSSRNRVFVRFNSAHYLAQVYVNGGLVVRHVGGHLPFGSEITTWLKYGRLNRITVALNNTLTPDTIPQGKVVFPQDPSRYPKDYYLQTVPFDFFN
;
A
#
# COMPACT_ATOMS: atom_id res chain seq x y z
N MET A 1 7.33 -9.00 5.71
CA MET A 1 6.17 -8.69 6.57
C MET A 1 5.09 -9.75 6.31
N PRO A 2 4.50 -10.38 7.33
CA PRO A 2 3.31 -11.22 7.13
C PRO A 2 2.12 -10.36 6.68
N VAL A 3 1.07 -10.98 6.15
CA VAL A 3 -0.20 -10.32 5.82
C VAL A 3 -1.32 -11.11 6.53
N PRO A 4 -2.21 -10.46 7.31
CA PRO A 4 -2.32 -9.02 7.56
C PRO A 4 -1.23 -8.46 8.48
N SER A 5 -0.81 -7.22 8.26
CA SER A 5 0.18 -6.53 9.09
C SER A 5 0.23 -5.03 8.78
N SER A 6 0.69 -4.24 9.74
CA SER A 6 1.07 -2.84 9.60
C SER A 6 2.55 -2.71 9.95
N TYR A 7 3.36 -2.07 9.09
CA TYR A 7 4.77 -1.83 9.43
C TYR A 7 4.89 -0.86 10.61
N ASN A 8 3.90 -0.02 10.84
CA ASN A 8 3.85 0.89 11.98
C ASN A 8 3.77 0.11 13.31
N ASP A 9 3.19 -1.09 13.33
CA ASP A 9 2.91 -1.83 14.58
C ASP A 9 3.89 -2.98 14.86
N VAL A 10 4.58 -3.47 13.84
CA VAL A 10 5.41 -4.69 13.96
C VAL A 10 6.72 -4.44 14.69
N THR A 11 7.26 -3.23 14.60
CA THR A 11 8.59 -2.92 15.14
C THR A 11 8.50 -1.96 16.31
N GLN A 12 9.44 -2.07 17.25
CA GLN A 12 9.61 -1.09 18.33
C GLN A 12 10.40 0.16 17.88
N ASN A 13 10.83 0.20 16.61
CA ASN A 13 11.60 1.32 16.12
C ASN A 13 10.68 2.52 15.84
N ARG A 14 10.86 3.58 16.62
CA ARG A 14 10.07 4.81 16.52
C ARG A 14 10.08 5.42 15.12
N THR A 15 11.20 5.35 14.38
CA THR A 15 11.26 5.93 13.03
C THR A 15 10.39 5.17 12.03
N ILE A 16 10.18 3.87 12.23
CA ILE A 16 9.30 3.04 11.41
C ILE A 16 7.85 3.20 11.89
N ARG A 17 7.63 3.18 13.21
CA ARG A 17 6.30 3.39 13.83
C ARG A 17 5.67 4.71 13.41
N ASP A 18 6.45 5.79 13.42
CA ASP A 18 5.99 7.14 13.06
C ASP A 18 6.13 7.44 11.56
N TYR A 19 6.52 6.46 10.73
CA TYR A 19 6.74 6.70 9.30
C TYR A 19 5.42 6.98 8.57
N VAL A 20 5.38 8.14 7.92
CA VAL A 20 4.37 8.53 6.94
C VAL A 20 5.07 8.70 5.59
N GLY A 21 4.48 8.11 4.55
CA GLY A 21 5.04 8.15 3.20
C GLY A 21 4.78 6.85 2.46
N TRP A 22 5.67 6.55 1.52
CA TRP A 22 5.53 5.38 0.67
C TRP A 22 6.20 4.14 1.26
N ALA A 23 5.50 3.02 1.21
CA ALA A 23 6.02 1.70 1.55
C ALA A 23 5.68 0.70 0.44
N TRP A 24 6.57 -0.27 0.22
CA TRP A 24 6.39 -1.31 -0.80
C TRP A 24 6.34 -2.68 -0.16
N TYR A 25 5.34 -3.46 -0.54
CA TYR A 25 5.29 -4.89 -0.31
C TYR A 25 5.54 -5.61 -1.65
N ASP A 26 6.53 -6.49 -1.69
CA ASP A 26 6.87 -7.27 -2.88
C ASP A 26 6.88 -8.76 -2.53
N THR A 27 6.21 -9.57 -3.35
CA THR A 27 6.25 -11.03 -3.21
C THR A 27 6.07 -11.71 -4.56
N GLN A 28 6.48 -12.98 -4.61
CA GLN A 28 6.36 -13.83 -5.79
C GLN A 28 5.37 -14.95 -5.56
N PHE A 29 4.64 -15.33 -6.62
CA PHE A 29 3.70 -16.44 -6.60
C PHE A 29 3.74 -17.22 -7.91
N TRP A 30 3.57 -18.53 -7.84
CA TRP A 30 3.52 -19.39 -9.02
C TRP A 30 2.11 -19.43 -9.61
N VAL A 31 2.00 -19.29 -10.93
CA VAL A 31 0.74 -19.46 -11.65
C VAL A 31 0.77 -20.75 -12.46
N PRO A 32 -0.08 -21.75 -12.16
CA PRO A 32 -0.12 -23.00 -12.91
C PRO A 32 -0.50 -22.82 -14.40
N LEU A 33 0.15 -23.57 -15.30
CA LEU A 33 -0.14 -23.52 -16.74
C LEU A 33 -1.61 -23.83 -17.07
N ARG A 34 -2.24 -24.74 -16.31
CA ARG A 34 -3.66 -25.12 -16.45
C ARG A 34 -4.65 -23.95 -16.33
N TRP A 35 -4.25 -22.82 -15.75
CA TRP A 35 -5.08 -21.62 -15.70
C TRP A 35 -5.17 -20.91 -17.06
N SER A 36 -4.24 -21.17 -17.98
CA SER A 36 -4.25 -20.60 -19.35
C SER A 36 -5.25 -21.29 -20.27
N SER A 37 -5.38 -22.62 -20.13
CA SER A 37 -6.26 -23.45 -20.99
C SER A 37 -7.72 -23.47 -20.54
N SER A 38 -8.02 -22.87 -19.39
CA SER A 38 -9.38 -22.77 -18.85
C SER A 38 -9.93 -21.37 -19.15
N ARG A 39 -11.26 -21.22 -19.26
CA ARG A 39 -11.93 -19.90 -19.29
C ARG A 39 -11.86 -19.19 -17.92
N ASN A 40 -10.79 -19.42 -17.16
CA ASN A 40 -10.62 -18.95 -15.80
C ASN A 40 -10.22 -17.49 -15.81
N ARG A 41 -10.97 -16.68 -15.05
CA ARG A 41 -10.64 -15.29 -14.77
C ARG A 41 -9.96 -15.24 -13.40
N VAL A 42 -8.81 -14.59 -13.34
CA VAL A 42 -8.04 -14.49 -12.10
C VAL A 42 -8.13 -13.06 -11.59
N PHE A 43 -8.50 -12.91 -10.33
CA PHE A 43 -8.62 -11.62 -9.66
C PHE A 43 -7.64 -11.52 -8.51
N VAL A 44 -7.04 -10.34 -8.35
CA VAL A 44 -6.43 -9.96 -7.08
C VAL A 44 -7.47 -9.22 -6.24
N ARG A 45 -7.57 -9.57 -4.95
CA ARG A 45 -8.50 -8.94 -4.01
C ARG A 45 -7.76 -8.55 -2.73
N PHE A 46 -7.94 -7.30 -2.34
CA PHE A 46 -7.49 -6.74 -1.07
C PHE A 46 -8.72 -6.45 -0.23
N ASN A 47 -8.75 -6.96 1.01
CA ASN A 47 -9.84 -6.64 1.94
C ASN A 47 -9.69 -5.22 2.52
N SER A 48 -8.45 -4.79 2.73
CA SER A 48 -8.09 -3.47 3.27
C SER A 48 -6.62 -3.20 2.95
N ALA A 49 -6.29 -1.95 2.64
CA ALA A 49 -4.92 -1.46 2.50
C ALA A 49 -4.88 0.05 2.72
N HIS A 50 -4.12 0.53 3.70
CA HIS A 50 -4.15 1.93 4.13
C HIS A 50 -2.98 2.76 3.52
N TYR A 51 -3.19 3.93 2.90
CA TYR A 51 -4.44 4.57 2.47
C TYR A 51 -4.58 4.60 0.94
N LEU A 52 -3.58 5.14 0.24
CA LEU A 52 -3.48 5.07 -1.22
C LEU A 52 -2.72 3.79 -1.58
N ALA A 53 -3.37 2.88 -2.29
CA ALA A 53 -2.77 1.66 -2.80
C ALA A 53 -2.59 1.71 -4.31
N GLN A 54 -1.43 1.28 -4.79
CA GLN A 54 -1.14 0.98 -6.19
C GLN A 54 -0.60 -0.44 -6.28
N VAL A 55 -1.29 -1.28 -7.03
CA VAL A 55 -0.95 -2.70 -7.17
C VAL A 55 -0.40 -2.94 -8.55
N TYR A 56 0.75 -3.60 -8.61
CA TYR A 56 1.44 -3.96 -9.83
C TYR A 56 1.56 -5.48 -9.93
N VAL A 57 1.32 -6.03 -11.11
CA VAL A 57 1.60 -7.43 -11.44
C VAL A 57 2.62 -7.46 -12.56
N ASN A 58 3.76 -8.10 -12.33
CA ASN A 58 4.88 -8.17 -13.27
C ASN A 58 5.34 -6.78 -13.79
N GLY A 59 5.24 -5.75 -12.95
CA GLY A 59 5.59 -4.36 -13.28
C GLY A 59 4.46 -3.53 -13.90
N GLY A 60 3.33 -4.15 -14.26
CA GLY A 60 2.16 -3.46 -14.80
C GLY A 60 1.18 -3.03 -13.72
N LEU A 61 0.75 -1.76 -13.72
CA LEU A 61 -0.24 -1.23 -12.78
C LEU A 61 -1.63 -1.82 -13.08
N VAL A 62 -2.19 -2.59 -12.15
CA VAL A 62 -3.47 -3.30 -12.35
C VAL A 62 -4.65 -2.68 -11.61
N VAL A 63 -4.41 -1.99 -10.49
CA VAL A 63 -5.44 -1.26 -9.75
C VAL A 63 -4.82 -0.15 -8.88
N ARG A 64 -5.55 0.96 -8.77
CA ARG A 64 -5.31 2.03 -7.80
C ARG A 64 -6.54 2.17 -6.92
N HIS A 65 -6.35 2.29 -5.61
CA HIS A 65 -7.43 2.47 -4.64
C HIS A 65 -7.07 3.53 -3.61
N VAL A 66 -8.06 4.31 -3.17
CA VAL A 66 -7.92 5.33 -2.13
C VAL A 66 -8.97 5.01 -1.06
N GLY A 67 -8.52 4.71 0.15
CA GLY A 67 -9.38 4.24 1.22
C GLY A 67 -8.74 3.08 1.99
N GLY A 68 -8.74 3.16 3.32
CA GLY A 68 -8.10 2.13 4.16
C GLY A 68 -8.96 0.92 4.45
N HIS A 69 -10.29 1.03 4.37
CA HIS A 69 -11.20 0.10 5.07
C HIS A 69 -12.21 -0.60 4.15
N LEU A 70 -12.17 -0.35 2.85
CA LEU A 70 -13.06 -0.99 1.88
C LEU A 70 -12.28 -1.98 1.01
N PRO A 71 -12.91 -3.11 0.64
CA PRO A 71 -12.27 -4.06 -0.24
C PRO A 71 -12.17 -3.50 -1.66
N PHE A 72 -11.08 -3.84 -2.35
CA PHE A 72 -10.87 -3.53 -3.75
C PHE A 72 -10.16 -4.67 -4.46
N GLY A 73 -10.18 -4.66 -5.78
CA GLY A 73 -9.56 -5.69 -6.59
C GLY A 73 -9.64 -5.38 -8.07
N SER A 74 -8.96 -6.19 -8.87
CA SER A 74 -8.98 -6.10 -10.32
C SER A 74 -8.72 -7.46 -10.93
N GLU A 75 -9.21 -7.65 -12.16
CA GLU A 75 -8.88 -8.82 -12.95
C GLU A 75 -7.43 -8.73 -13.44
N ILE A 76 -6.65 -9.76 -13.16
CA ILE A 76 -5.23 -9.83 -13.52
C ILE A 76 -4.93 -10.90 -14.57
N THR A 77 -5.95 -11.56 -15.12
CA THR A 77 -5.83 -12.69 -16.06
C THR A 77 -4.78 -12.44 -17.16
N THR A 78 -4.85 -11.28 -17.82
CA THR A 78 -3.96 -10.92 -18.94
C THR A 78 -2.56 -10.48 -18.51
N TRP A 79 -2.32 -10.26 -17.22
CA TRP A 79 -1.05 -9.83 -16.66
C TRP A 79 -0.17 -11.01 -16.20
N LEU A 80 -0.73 -12.22 -16.16
CA LEU A 80 -0.06 -13.40 -15.63
C LEU A 80 0.84 -14.08 -16.67
N LYS A 81 1.99 -14.54 -16.19
CA LYS A 81 2.89 -15.47 -16.86
C LYS A 81 2.55 -16.88 -16.39
N TYR A 82 1.81 -17.63 -17.21
CA TYR A 82 1.39 -18.99 -16.89
C TYR A 82 2.56 -19.98 -16.91
N GLY A 83 2.55 -20.93 -15.98
CA GLY A 83 3.63 -21.91 -15.79
C GLY A 83 4.94 -21.28 -15.32
N ARG A 84 4.89 -20.12 -14.65
CA ARG A 84 6.05 -19.34 -14.20
C ARG A 84 5.77 -18.62 -12.87
N LEU A 85 6.85 -18.15 -12.23
CA LEU A 85 6.75 -17.18 -11.14
C LEU A 85 6.29 -15.82 -11.67
N ASN A 86 5.36 -15.23 -10.94
CA ASN A 86 4.85 -13.88 -11.12
C ASN A 86 5.23 -13.04 -9.91
N ARG A 87 5.36 -11.74 -10.10
CA ARG A 87 5.61 -10.79 -9.01
C ARG A 87 4.39 -9.92 -8.80
N ILE A 88 3.99 -9.74 -7.55
CA ILE A 88 3.04 -8.70 -7.15
C ILE A 88 3.77 -7.70 -6.26
N THR A 89 3.62 -6.43 -6.61
CA THR A 89 4.16 -5.31 -5.85
C THR A 89 2.99 -4.42 -5.44
N VAL A 90 2.91 -4.06 -4.17
CA VAL A 90 1.90 -3.14 -3.64
C VAL A 90 2.62 -1.94 -3.06
N ALA A 91 2.46 -0.78 -3.70
CA ALA A 91 2.91 0.49 -3.15
C ALA A 91 1.76 1.09 -2.33
N LEU A 92 2.04 1.41 -1.08
CA LEU A 92 1.11 2.03 -0.15
C LEU A 92 1.62 3.40 0.24
N ASN A 93 0.73 4.37 0.34
CA ASN A 93 1.01 5.66 0.94
C ASN A 93 -0.04 5.98 2.01
N ASN A 94 0.39 6.21 3.24
CA ASN A 94 -0.45 6.51 4.40
C ASN A 94 -0.54 8.02 4.71
N THR A 95 -0.10 8.88 3.80
CA THR A 95 -0.26 10.34 3.93
C THR A 95 -1.74 10.71 3.88
N LEU A 96 -2.20 11.47 4.87
CA LEU A 96 -3.58 11.97 4.96
C LEU A 96 -3.62 13.47 4.66
N THR A 97 -4.60 13.90 3.87
CA THR A 97 -4.79 15.30 3.46
C THR A 97 -6.15 15.81 3.96
N PRO A 98 -6.44 17.12 3.83
CA PRO A 98 -7.76 17.63 4.22
C PRO A 98 -8.92 16.98 3.47
N ASP A 99 -8.63 16.41 2.29
CA ASP A 99 -9.61 15.76 1.40
C ASP A 99 -9.67 14.24 1.59
N THR A 100 -8.79 13.64 2.41
CA THR A 100 -8.87 12.22 2.73
C THR A 100 -9.95 11.96 3.79
N ILE A 101 -10.45 10.73 3.82
CA ILE A 101 -11.33 10.25 4.88
C ILE A 101 -10.63 9.05 5.54
N PRO A 102 -10.10 9.19 6.78
CA PRO A 102 -10.22 10.36 7.65
C PRO A 102 -9.27 11.51 7.25
N GLN A 103 -9.56 12.74 7.71
CA GLN A 103 -8.81 13.94 7.31
C GLN A 103 -7.46 14.06 8.02
N GLY A 104 -6.43 14.51 7.32
CA GLY A 104 -5.15 14.88 7.91
C GLY A 104 -4.58 16.17 7.33
N LYS A 105 -3.42 16.58 7.81
CA LYS A 105 -2.69 17.72 7.26
C LYS A 105 -1.18 17.47 7.34
N VAL A 106 -0.52 17.67 6.22
CA VAL A 106 0.94 17.72 6.12
C VAL A 106 1.42 19.13 6.52
N VAL A 107 2.32 19.21 7.48
CA VAL A 107 2.89 20.46 8.00
C VAL A 107 4.39 20.44 7.78
N PHE A 108 4.93 21.50 7.19
CA PHE A 108 6.37 21.72 7.02
C PHE A 108 6.86 22.68 8.11
N PRO A 109 7.58 22.19 9.13
CA PRO A 109 8.10 23.04 10.20
C PRO A 109 9.09 24.07 9.65
N GLN A 110 9.04 25.29 10.19
CA GLN A 110 9.92 26.40 9.78
C GLN A 110 11.15 26.55 10.68
N ASP A 111 11.40 25.60 11.58
CA ASP A 111 12.52 25.62 12.53
C ASP A 111 13.65 24.69 12.08
N PRO A 112 14.71 25.21 11.41
CA PRO A 112 15.82 24.41 10.91
C PRO A 112 16.74 23.88 12.02
N SER A 113 16.63 24.39 13.26
CA SER A 113 17.41 23.89 14.40
C SER A 113 16.88 22.55 14.92
N ARG A 114 15.59 22.26 14.66
CA ARG A 114 14.91 21.05 15.13
C ARG A 114 14.59 20.07 14.01
N TYR A 115 14.42 20.54 12.79
CA TYR A 115 13.96 19.73 11.67
C TYR A 115 14.89 19.91 10.45
N PRO A 116 15.27 18.82 9.76
CA PRO A 116 16.05 18.93 8.54
C PRO A 116 15.22 19.56 7.40
N LYS A 117 15.91 20.04 6.37
CA LYS A 117 15.26 20.57 5.16
C LYS A 117 14.31 19.53 4.56
N ASP A 118 13.15 19.98 4.10
CA ASP A 118 12.09 19.17 3.49
C ASP A 118 11.43 18.13 4.43
N TYR A 119 11.68 18.23 5.75
CA TYR A 119 10.98 17.44 6.74
C TYR A 119 9.51 17.88 6.86
N TYR A 120 8.61 16.90 6.97
CA TYR A 120 7.20 17.15 7.17
C TYR A 120 6.63 16.30 8.30
N LEU A 121 5.59 16.83 8.94
CA LEU A 121 4.82 16.19 9.98
C LEU A 121 3.42 15.91 9.47
N GLN A 122 2.92 14.71 9.73
CA GLN A 122 1.50 14.39 9.58
C GLN A 122 0.78 14.79 10.87
N THR A 123 -0.19 15.69 10.76
CA THR A 123 -1.12 16.03 11.85
C THR A 123 -2.50 15.52 11.50
N VAL A 124 -3.24 15.05 12.51
CA VAL A 124 -4.60 14.54 12.36
C VAL A 124 -5.48 15.17 13.45
N PRO A 125 -6.75 15.53 13.15
CA PRO A 125 -7.66 16.16 14.10
C PRO A 125 -8.38 15.15 15.00
N PHE A 126 -7.96 13.89 14.98
CA PHE A 126 -8.57 12.79 15.73
C PHE A 126 -7.53 12.06 16.58
N ASP A 127 -7.99 11.47 17.67
CA ASP A 127 -7.19 10.78 18.68
C ASP A 127 -7.34 9.25 18.62
N PHE A 128 -7.96 8.70 17.57
CA PHE A 128 -8.07 7.26 17.35
C PHE A 128 -6.69 6.65 17.10
N PHE A 129 -6.09 6.17 18.19
CA PHE A 129 -4.95 5.24 18.37
C PHE A 129 -3.98 5.09 17.17
N ASN A 130 -2.82 5.74 17.30
CA ASN A 130 -1.53 5.33 16.71
C ASN A 130 -0.96 4.10 17.43
#